data_AF-A0A7C5I980-F1
#
_entry.id   AF-A0A7C5I980-F1
#
_cell.length_a   1.000
_cell.length_b   1.000
_cell.length_c   1.000
_cell.angle_alpha   90.00
_cell.angle_beta   90.00
_cell.angle_gamma   90.00
#
_symmetry.space_group_name_H-M   'P 1'
#
loop_
_entity.id
_entity.type
_entity.pdbx_description
1 polymer ?
#
loop_
_entity_poly.entity_id
_entity_poly.type
_entity_poly.pdbx_seq_one_letter_code
_entity_poly.pdbx_strand_id
1 'polypeptide(L)'
;MRKAVPFLGLLAAAVAPALAQDSASATAPEWKAAVDALQKQTDIVWTIIAGALVFFMQAGFAMVESGFTRAKNAGNIMMKNLMDFCMGGLAFWAVGFGLMFGVSNGFTGWSNFFTNFDNSTLDGQWGYTFWMFQVVFAATAATIV
;
A
#
# COMPACT_ATOMS: atom_id res chain seq x y z
N MET A 1 19.86 -69.53 1.93
CA MET A 1 19.24 -68.59 2.90
C MET A 1 18.91 -67.26 2.20
N ARG A 2 17.79 -67.16 1.47
CA ARG A 2 17.48 -65.94 0.67
C ARG A 2 16.00 -65.87 0.23
N LYS A 3 15.04 -65.85 1.17
CA LYS A 3 13.61 -65.62 0.87
C LYS A 3 12.86 -64.85 1.99
N ALA A 4 13.48 -63.84 2.59
CA ALA A 4 12.87 -63.01 3.65
C ALA A 4 12.84 -61.50 3.31
N VAL A 5 12.87 -61.15 2.02
CA VAL A 5 12.90 -59.75 1.55
C VAL A 5 11.53 -59.14 1.16
N PRO A 6 10.41 -59.86 0.92
CA PRO A 6 9.18 -59.19 0.48
C PRO A 6 8.39 -58.51 1.62
N PHE A 7 8.57 -58.91 2.88
CA PHE A 7 7.85 -58.32 4.01
C PHE A 7 8.44 -56.99 4.49
N LEU A 8 9.75 -56.77 4.30
CA LEU A 8 10.42 -55.53 4.70
C LEU A 8 10.13 -54.38 3.70
N GLY A 9 10.00 -54.69 2.41
CA GLY A 9 9.63 -53.71 1.37
C GLY A 9 8.18 -53.24 1.46
N LEU A 10 7.27 -54.11 1.91
CA LEU A 10 5.86 -53.76 2.09
C LEU A 10 5.65 -52.87 3.33
N LEU A 11 6.42 -53.07 4.39
CA LEU A 11 6.39 -52.21 5.58
C LEU A 11 6.92 -50.81 5.28
N ALA A 12 7.97 -50.69 4.46
CA ALA A 12 8.50 -49.40 4.01
C ALA A 12 7.51 -48.65 3.08
N ALA A 13 6.77 -49.37 2.23
CA ALA A 13 5.76 -48.79 1.36
C ALA A 13 4.47 -48.37 2.09
N ALA A 14 4.17 -48.96 3.25
CA ALA A 14 3.06 -48.55 4.12
C ALA A 14 3.42 -47.42 5.10
N VAL A 15 4.71 -47.23 5.40
CA VAL A 15 5.22 -46.12 6.24
C VAL A 15 5.50 -44.86 5.40
N ALA A 16 5.75 -44.98 4.09
CA ALA A 16 5.87 -43.83 3.19
C ALA A 16 4.62 -42.92 3.14
N PRO A 17 3.37 -43.45 3.02
CA PRO A 17 2.18 -42.60 3.11
C PRO A 17 1.93 -42.07 4.53
N ALA A 18 2.44 -42.72 5.58
CA ALA A 18 2.33 -42.20 6.95
C ALA A 18 3.22 -40.97 7.19
N LEU A 19 4.38 -40.88 6.55
CA LEU A 19 5.23 -39.68 6.54
C LEU A 19 4.79 -38.63 5.51
N ALA A 20 4.15 -39.06 4.41
CA ALA A 20 3.56 -38.13 3.45
C ALA A 20 2.28 -37.47 3.98
N GLN A 21 1.54 -38.14 4.87
CA GLN A 21 0.35 -37.60 5.53
C GLN A 21 0.69 -36.60 6.64
N ASP A 22 1.92 -36.61 7.17
CA ASP A 22 2.43 -35.56 8.07
C ASP A 22 2.78 -34.28 7.29
N SER A 23 3.26 -34.42 6.04
CA SER A 23 3.44 -33.29 5.11
C SER A 23 2.18 -32.84 4.36
N ALA A 24 1.07 -33.60 4.48
CA ALA A 24 -0.24 -33.25 3.92
C ALA A 24 -1.15 -32.52 4.94
N SER A 25 -0.61 -32.11 6.09
CA SER A 25 -1.27 -31.24 7.07
C SER A 25 -0.98 -29.75 6.87
N ALA A 26 -0.24 -29.37 5.82
CA ALA A 26 0.09 -27.98 5.53
C ALA A 26 -0.92 -27.27 4.62
N THR A 27 -2.22 -27.57 4.75
CA THR A 27 -3.21 -26.50 4.56
C THR A 27 -2.86 -25.46 5.59
N ALA A 28 -2.32 -24.31 5.16
CA ALA A 28 -2.06 -23.18 6.04
C ALA A 28 -3.22 -23.07 7.02
N PRO A 29 -2.97 -23.07 8.33
CA PRO A 29 -4.05 -23.14 9.30
C PRO A 29 -5.08 -22.06 8.99
N GLU A 30 -6.36 -22.38 9.05
CA GLU A 30 -7.46 -21.45 8.74
C GLU A 30 -7.33 -20.12 9.54
N TRP A 31 -6.73 -20.19 10.73
CA TRP A 31 -6.38 -19.02 11.54
C TRP A 31 -5.36 -18.08 10.88
N LYS A 32 -4.46 -18.58 10.03
CA LYS A 32 -3.47 -17.76 9.31
C LYS A 32 -4.15 -16.87 8.26
N ALA A 33 -5.08 -17.41 7.47
CA ALA A 33 -5.82 -16.63 6.48
C ALA A 33 -6.69 -15.54 7.14
N ALA A 34 -7.31 -15.86 8.28
CA ALA A 34 -8.06 -14.88 9.07
C ALA A 34 -7.14 -13.79 9.65
N VAL A 35 -5.97 -14.16 10.17
CA VAL A 35 -4.97 -13.21 10.67
C VAL A 35 -4.41 -12.34 9.55
N ASP A 36 -4.14 -12.89 8.36
CA ASP A 36 -3.64 -12.15 7.20
C ASP A 36 -4.67 -11.11 6.71
N ALA A 37 -5.96 -11.45 6.72
CA ALA A 37 -7.02 -10.50 6.38
C ALA A 37 -7.15 -9.36 7.41
N LEU A 38 -7.05 -9.68 8.70
CA LEU A 38 -7.05 -8.68 9.77
C LEU A 38 -5.81 -7.77 9.71
N GLN A 39 -4.65 -8.33 9.38
CA GLN A 39 -3.42 -7.57 9.19
C GLN A 39 -3.59 -6.55 8.06
N LYS A 40 -4.08 -6.98 6.88
CA LYS A 40 -4.35 -6.06 5.75
C LYS A 40 -5.30 -4.92 6.12
N GLN A 41 -6.38 -5.21 6.86
CA GLN A 41 -7.31 -4.17 7.30
C GLN A 41 -6.68 -3.21 8.31
N THR A 42 -5.84 -3.73 9.21
CA THR A 42 -5.11 -2.91 10.18
C THR A 42 -4.09 -2.01 9.47
N ASP A 43 -3.37 -2.52 8.48
CA ASP A 43 -2.42 -1.76 7.68
C ASP A 43 -3.12 -0.64 6.89
N ILE A 44 -4.32 -0.89 6.36
CA ILE A 44 -5.17 0.13 5.72
C ILE A 44 -5.49 1.26 6.71
N VAL A 45 -6.00 0.92 7.90
CA VAL A 45 -6.38 1.91 8.91
C VAL A 45 -5.15 2.72 9.36
N TRP A 46 -4.04 2.04 9.64
CA TRP A 46 -2.80 2.68 10.03
C TRP A 46 -2.29 3.64 8.95
N THR A 47 -2.32 3.22 7.69
CA THR A 47 -1.87 4.05 6.55
C THR A 47 -2.76 5.28 6.37
N ILE A 48 -4.07 5.18 6.62
CA ILE A 48 -4.97 6.33 6.57
C ILE A 48 -4.66 7.32 7.70
N ILE A 49 -4.41 6.82 8.91
CA ILE A 49 -4.01 7.66 10.05
C ILE A 49 -2.67 8.36 9.76
N ALA A 50 -1.69 7.62 9.24
CA ALA A 50 -0.40 8.18 8.84
C ALA A 50 -0.57 9.24 7.74
N GLY A 51 -1.43 8.99 6.74
CA GLY A 51 -1.78 9.96 5.71
C GLY A 51 -2.41 11.24 6.27
N ALA A 52 -3.28 11.13 7.28
CA ALA A 52 -3.85 12.29 7.97
C ALA A 52 -2.80 13.11 8.74
N LEU A 53 -1.81 12.45 9.36
CA LEU A 53 -0.69 13.14 10.00
C LEU A 53 0.19 13.89 8.97
N VAL A 54 0.43 13.30 7.81
CA VAL A 54 1.18 13.95 6.71
C VAL A 54 0.38 15.11 6.12
N PHE A 55 -0.94 15.01 6.01
CA PHE A 55 -1.78 16.13 5.58
C PHE A 55 -1.60 17.36 6.49
N PHE A 56 -1.34 17.16 7.79
CA PHE A 56 -1.06 18.26 8.71
C PHE A 56 0.24 19.04 8.37
N MET A 57 1.14 18.47 7.55
CA MET A 57 2.32 19.19 7.04
C MET A 57 1.94 20.35 6.11
N GLN A 58 0.79 20.28 5.43
CA GLN A 58 0.29 21.39 4.59
C GLN A 58 0.00 22.63 5.44
N ALA A 59 -0.65 22.44 6.60
CA ALA A 59 -0.86 23.52 7.56
C ALA A 59 0.47 23.99 8.19
N GLY A 60 1.41 23.07 8.41
CA GLY A 60 2.76 23.37 8.89
C GLY A 60 3.52 24.33 7.98
N PHE A 61 3.61 24.02 6.68
CA PHE A 61 4.32 24.87 5.71
C PHE A 61 3.65 26.22 5.51
N ALA A 62 2.31 26.25 5.43
CA ALA A 62 1.57 27.50 5.32
C ALA A 62 1.84 28.46 6.51
N MET A 63 1.98 27.94 7.74
CA MET A 63 2.31 28.74 8.92
C MET A 63 3.77 29.23 8.90
N VAL A 64 4.71 28.41 8.41
CA VAL A 64 6.12 28.79 8.30
C VAL A 64 6.32 29.88 7.24
N GLU A 65 5.71 29.76 6.07
CA GLU A 65 5.82 30.77 5.00
C GLU A 65 5.10 32.08 5.33
N SER A 66 3.93 32.00 5.96
CA SER A 66 3.26 33.21 6.46
C SER A 66 4.03 33.86 7.61
N GLY A 67 4.75 33.09 8.41
CA GLY A 67 5.61 33.59 9.51
C GLY A 67 6.86 34.34 9.05
N PHE A 68 7.46 33.96 7.92
CA PHE A 68 8.63 34.65 7.35
C PHE A 68 8.27 35.82 6.42
N THR A 69 6.99 36.03 6.13
CA THR A 69 6.53 37.11 5.26
C THR A 69 5.94 38.27 6.07
N ARG A 70 5.91 39.49 5.50
CA ARG A 70 5.26 40.62 6.18
C ARG A 70 3.78 40.31 6.39
N ALA A 71 3.25 40.69 7.56
CA ALA A 71 1.84 40.50 7.92
C ALA A 71 0.85 40.97 6.84
N LYS A 72 1.16 42.05 6.12
CA LYS A 72 0.32 42.56 5.02
C LYS A 72 0.18 41.62 3.81
N ASN A 73 1.10 40.66 3.65
CA ASN A 73 1.11 39.69 2.54
C ASN A 73 0.75 38.26 2.99
N ALA A 74 0.60 38.01 4.30
CA ALA A 74 0.37 36.67 4.85
C ALA A 74 -0.88 35.99 4.26
N GLY A 75 -1.98 36.74 4.08
CA GLY A 75 -3.21 36.21 3.47
C GLY A 75 -3.02 35.78 2.01
N ASN A 76 -2.17 36.48 1.25
CA ASN A 76 -1.90 36.13 -0.15
C ASN A 76 -0.99 34.89 -0.27
N ILE A 77 -0.13 34.66 0.72
CA ILE A 77 0.74 33.47 0.80
C ILE A 77 -0.07 32.23 1.21
N MET A 78 -0.97 32.38 2.19
CA MET A 78 -1.88 31.29 2.58
C MET A 78 -2.79 30.83 1.43
N MET A 79 -3.26 31.77 0.61
CA MET A 79 -4.07 31.43 -0.57
C MET A 79 -3.30 30.57 -1.58
N LYS A 80 -2.00 30.86 -1.79
CA LYS A 80 -1.14 30.07 -2.69
C LYS A 80 -0.92 28.67 -2.16
N ASN A 81 -0.55 28.52 -0.89
CA ASN A 81 -0.38 27.21 -0.25
C ASN A 81 -1.64 26.34 -0.37
N LEU A 82 -2.83 26.93 -0.18
CA LEU A 82 -4.09 26.19 -0.35
C LEU A 82 -4.33 25.79 -1.81
N MET A 83 -4.07 26.69 -2.76
CA MET A 83 -4.21 26.42 -4.18
C MET A 83 -3.25 25.32 -4.66
N ASP A 84 -2.01 25.31 -4.15
CA ASP A 84 -1.01 24.31 -4.50
C ASP A 84 -1.41 22.92 -4.01
N PHE A 85 -2.04 22.82 -2.82
CA PHE A 85 -2.61 21.56 -2.36
C PHE A 85 -3.76 21.09 -3.26
N CYS A 86 -4.71 21.97 -3.59
CA CYS A 86 -5.89 21.61 -4.40
C CYS A 86 -5.50 21.21 -5.83
N MET A 87 -4.69 22.03 -6.50
CA MET A 87 -4.26 21.77 -7.87
C MET A 87 -3.23 20.64 -7.94
N GLY A 88 -2.30 20.57 -6.99
CA GLY A 88 -1.30 19.50 -6.89
C GLY A 88 -1.95 18.13 -6.64
N GLY A 89 -2.95 18.08 -5.76
CA GLY A 89 -3.73 16.86 -5.52
C GLY A 89 -4.48 16.38 -6.77
N LEU A 90 -5.14 17.29 -7.49
CA LEU A 90 -5.85 16.98 -8.74
C LEU A 90 -4.89 16.55 -9.87
N ALA A 91 -3.73 17.19 -10.00
CA ALA A 91 -2.72 16.82 -10.98
C ALA A 91 -2.13 15.42 -10.69
N PHE A 92 -1.90 15.11 -9.41
CA PHE A 92 -1.42 13.80 -8.99
C PHE A 92 -2.48 12.70 -9.21
N TRP A 93 -3.76 13.01 -8.98
CA TRP A 93 -4.87 12.11 -9.28
C TRP A 93 -5.00 11.79 -10.78
N ALA A 94 -4.92 12.82 -11.63
CA ALA A 94 -5.11 12.67 -13.07
C ALA A 94 -3.94 11.91 -13.74
N VAL A 95 -2.70 12.31 -13.43
CA VAL A 95 -1.51 11.83 -14.17
C VAL A 95 -0.41 11.32 -13.24
N GLY A 96 -0.20 11.94 -12.08
CA GLY A 96 0.96 11.65 -11.22
C GLY A 96 1.00 10.21 -10.69
N PHE A 97 -0.14 9.65 -10.28
CA PHE A 97 -0.19 8.28 -9.79
C PHE A 97 0.14 7.26 -10.89
N GLY A 98 -0.38 7.48 -12.10
CA GLY A 98 -0.11 6.59 -13.24
C GLY A 98 1.35 6.63 -13.69
N LEU A 99 2.00 7.79 -13.62
CA LEU A 99 3.43 7.90 -13.95
C LEU A 99 4.35 7.22 -12.93
N MET A 100 4.01 7.29 -11.63
CA MET A 100 4.87 6.79 -10.56
C MET A 100 4.64 5.31 -10.22
N PHE A 101 3.38 4.86 -10.27
CA PHE A 101 2.99 3.49 -9.89
C PHE A 101 2.27 2.72 -11.00
N GLY A 102 2.23 3.25 -12.21
CA GLY A 102 1.76 2.50 -13.38
C GLY A 102 2.71 1.38 -13.79
N VAL A 103 2.21 0.47 -14.62
CA VAL A 103 3.01 -0.58 -15.25
C VAL A 103 4.12 0.08 -16.06
N SER A 104 5.37 -0.23 -15.72
CA SER A 104 6.56 0.38 -16.32
C SER A 104 7.57 -0.65 -16.78
N ASN A 105 8.38 -0.25 -17.76
CA ASN A 105 9.61 -0.97 -18.14
C ASN A 105 10.85 -0.43 -17.40
N GLY A 106 10.68 0.14 -16.20
CA GLY A 106 11.77 0.57 -15.32
C GLY A 106 12.03 2.08 -15.20
N PHE A 107 11.33 2.94 -15.95
CA PHE A 107 11.51 4.41 -15.86
C PHE A 107 10.20 5.18 -15.66
N THR A 108 9.16 4.92 -16.44
CA THR A 108 7.84 5.56 -16.30
C THR A 108 6.69 4.57 -16.40
N GLY A 109 5.69 4.74 -15.53
CA GLY A 109 4.43 4.02 -15.60
C GLY A 109 3.51 4.59 -16.69
N TRP A 110 2.82 3.70 -17.41
CA TRP A 110 1.88 4.06 -18.49
C TRP A 110 0.44 3.58 -18.24
N SER A 111 0.11 3.20 -17.00
CA SER A 111 -1.22 2.69 -16.62
C SER A 111 -1.72 3.37 -15.35
N ASN A 112 -3.01 3.20 -15.02
CA ASN A 112 -3.65 3.75 -13.81
C ASN A 112 -3.76 5.30 -13.78
N PHE A 113 -3.95 5.92 -14.94
CA PHE A 113 -4.42 7.31 -15.02
C PHE A 113 -5.86 7.40 -14.50
N PHE A 114 -6.20 8.47 -13.78
CA PHE A 114 -7.51 8.65 -13.12
C PHE A 114 -7.90 7.48 -12.21
N THR A 115 -7.08 7.20 -11.18
CA THR A 115 -7.19 6.10 -10.22
C THR A 115 -8.59 5.45 -10.13
N ASN A 116 -8.76 4.31 -10.80
CA ASN A 116 -10.01 3.57 -10.86
C ASN A 116 -9.75 2.15 -10.33
N PHE A 117 -9.84 1.98 -9.01
CA PHE A 117 -9.66 0.69 -8.36
C PHE A 117 -11.02 0.08 -7.98
N ASP A 118 -11.07 -1.24 -7.89
CA ASP A 118 -12.28 -1.94 -7.47
C ASP A 118 -12.42 -1.95 -5.94
N ASN A 119 -13.30 -1.10 -5.41
CA ASN A 119 -13.59 -1.00 -3.98
C ASN A 119 -14.24 -2.25 -3.36
N SER A 120 -14.71 -3.21 -4.18
CA SER A 120 -15.32 -4.44 -3.66
C SER A 120 -14.30 -5.47 -3.19
N THR A 121 -13.01 -5.27 -3.51
CA THR A 121 -11.91 -6.15 -3.14
C THR A 121 -10.97 -5.48 -2.14
N LEU A 122 -10.39 -6.26 -1.21
CA LEU A 122 -9.39 -5.76 -0.27
C LEU A 122 -8.17 -5.14 -0.97
N ASP A 123 -7.79 -5.67 -2.14
CA ASP A 123 -6.65 -5.17 -2.91
C ASP A 123 -6.97 -3.82 -3.58
N GLY A 124 -8.21 -3.58 -4.01
CA GLY A 124 -8.62 -2.26 -4.52
C GLY A 124 -8.83 -1.22 -3.42
N GLN A 125 -9.30 -1.62 -2.24
CA GLN A 125 -9.30 -0.75 -1.06
C GLN A 125 -7.87 -0.31 -0.69
N TRP A 126 -6.92 -1.25 -0.71
CA TRP A 126 -5.50 -0.92 -0.55
C TRP A 126 -4.99 0.04 -1.63
N GLY A 127 -5.41 -0.14 -2.89
CA GLY A 127 -5.08 0.77 -3.98
C GLY A 127 -5.49 2.23 -3.70
N TYR A 128 -6.70 2.46 -3.18
CA TYR A 128 -7.14 3.81 -2.78
C TYR A 128 -6.41 4.35 -1.55
N THR A 129 -6.17 3.51 -0.54
CA THR A 129 -5.41 3.92 0.65
C THR A 129 -3.98 4.30 0.30
N PHE A 130 -3.33 3.50 -0.54
CA PHE A 130 -1.99 3.79 -1.02
C PHE A 130 -1.95 5.04 -1.90
N TRP A 131 -2.91 5.23 -2.80
CA TRP A 131 -3.05 6.47 -3.56
C TRP A 131 -3.21 7.69 -2.65
N MET A 132 -4.08 7.61 -1.63
CA MET A 132 -4.31 8.71 -0.69
C MET A 132 -3.03 9.04 0.10
N PHE A 133 -2.28 8.02 0.52
CA PHE A 133 -0.98 8.23 1.14
C PHE A 133 -0.02 8.95 0.18
N GLN A 134 0.05 8.53 -1.08
CA GLN A 134 0.99 9.11 -2.04
C GLN A 134 0.62 10.53 -2.49
N VAL A 135 -0.68 10.85 -2.59
CA VAL A 135 -1.11 12.22 -2.95
C VAL A 135 -0.70 13.23 -1.88
N VAL A 136 -0.74 12.87 -0.60
CA VAL A 136 -0.27 13.77 0.46
C VAL A 136 1.25 13.97 0.42
N PHE A 137 2.05 12.95 0.11
CA PHE A 137 3.51 13.13 -0.10
C PHE A 137 3.82 14.00 -1.31
N ALA A 138 3.14 13.77 -2.44
CA ALA A 138 3.32 14.57 -3.64
C ALA A 138 2.92 16.03 -3.41
N ALA A 139 1.81 16.27 -2.70
CA ALA A 139 1.38 17.61 -2.33
C ALA A 139 2.37 18.27 -1.36
N THR A 140 2.95 17.52 -0.42
CA THR A 140 3.98 18.04 0.51
C THR A 140 5.27 18.40 -0.23
N ALA A 141 5.64 17.65 -1.26
CA ALA A 141 6.77 18.01 -2.12
C ALA A 141 6.49 19.28 -2.94
N ALA A 142 5.26 19.44 -3.44
CA ALA A 142 4.85 20.61 -4.21
C ALA A 142 4.83 21.90 -3.37
N THR A 143 4.37 21.84 -2.11
CA THR A 143 4.22 23.04 -1.24
C THR A 143 5.55 23.58 -0.67
N ILE A 144 6.69 22.92 -0.91
CA ILE A 144 8.01 23.40 -0.45
C ILE A 144 8.56 24.51 -1.37
N VAL A 145 8.03 24.63 -2.60
CA VAL A 145 8.50 25.56 -3.65
C VAL A 145 7.73 26.88 -3.60
#